data_AF-A0A838TWU3-F1
#
_entry.id   AF-A0A838TWU3-F1
#
_cell.length_a   1.000
_cell.length_b   1.000
_cell.length_c   1.000
_cell.angle_alpha   90.00
_cell.angle_beta   90.00
_cell.angle_gamma   90.00
#
_symmetry.space_group_name_H-M   'P 1'
#
loop_
_entity.id
_entity.type
_entity.pdbx_description
1 polymer ?
#
loop_
_entity_poly.entity_id
_entity_poly.type
_entity_poly.pdbx_seq_one_letter_code
_entity_poly.pdbx_strand_id
1 'polypeptide(L)'
;MDPQQNQTPPAIQTVSNENPPDSQSSSPHAKEQGYFSKMFAGRLNRKNYMLGTLLTLSVPLVCLITQYVWLIVNPPPPIDLAMIDTENPTALRAYLLTYVSANIPPFSQTLTTISMIFTILLAPLSLSLQVRRLHDLGHSGWLLFLNFVPIIGYFFPLYVAITQGSDNANTYGEKPLDRVHIKEDILKLH
;
A
#
# COMPACT_ATOMS: atom_id res chain seq x y z
N MET A 1 78.28 34.68 -15.36
CA MET A 1 77.72 33.77 -14.35
C MET A 1 77.61 32.40 -14.99
N ASP A 2 78.59 31.58 -14.63
CA ASP A 2 78.66 30.11 -14.68
C ASP A 2 77.42 29.46 -13.98
N PRO A 3 77.21 28.13 -14.00
CA PRO A 3 76.90 27.28 -15.15
C PRO A 3 75.86 26.17 -14.78
N GLN A 4 75.71 25.19 -15.68
CA GLN A 4 75.39 23.78 -15.39
C GLN A 4 73.97 23.28 -15.06
N GLN A 5 73.56 22.37 -15.96
CA GLN A 5 73.04 21.02 -15.70
C GLN A 5 71.69 20.90 -14.97
N ASN A 6 70.68 20.45 -15.73
CA ASN A 6 70.16 19.12 -15.41
C ASN A 6 69.57 18.42 -16.65
N GLN A 7 70.29 17.42 -17.15
CA GLN A 7 69.72 16.31 -17.93
C GLN A 7 69.52 15.14 -16.97
N THR A 8 68.33 14.56 -16.90
CA THR A 8 68.08 13.17 -16.47
C THR A 8 66.62 12.77 -16.81
N PRO A 9 66.27 11.46 -16.91
CA PRO A 9 65.71 10.83 -18.13
C PRO A 9 64.20 10.49 -18.01
N PRO A 10 63.55 9.86 -19.01
CA PRO A 10 62.11 9.63 -18.98
C PRO A 10 61.75 8.59 -17.91
N ALA A 11 60.95 8.99 -16.93
CA ALA A 11 60.40 8.06 -15.95
C ALA A 11 59.22 7.31 -16.59
N ILE A 12 59.55 6.12 -17.13
CA ILE A 12 58.62 5.00 -17.30
C ILE A 12 57.98 4.74 -15.94
N GLN A 13 56.72 5.15 -15.75
CA GLN A 13 55.88 4.60 -14.69
C GLN A 13 55.17 3.38 -15.25
N THR A 14 55.85 2.25 -15.04
CA THR A 14 55.32 0.93 -14.74
C THR A 14 53.80 0.81 -14.76
N VAL A 15 53.34 0.03 -15.75
CA VAL A 15 52.14 -0.81 -15.68
C VAL A 15 52.20 -1.59 -14.35
N SER A 16 51.55 -1.07 -13.31
CA SER A 16 51.26 -1.85 -12.11
C SER A 16 50.10 -2.77 -12.44
N ASN A 17 50.48 -3.96 -12.88
CA ASN A 17 49.63 -5.12 -12.99
C ASN A 17 49.23 -5.56 -11.56
N GLU A 18 48.18 -4.95 -11.00
CA GLU A 18 47.45 -5.52 -9.87
C GLU A 18 46.16 -6.12 -10.39
N ASN A 19 46.10 -7.45 -10.36
CA ASN A 19 44.93 -8.25 -10.67
C ASN A 19 43.70 -7.81 -9.85
N PRO A 20 42.48 -8.01 -10.39
CA PRO A 20 41.25 -7.63 -9.70
C PRO A 20 40.87 -8.64 -8.61
N PRO A 21 40.50 -8.16 -7.42
CA PRO A 21 39.41 -8.76 -6.67
C PRO A 21 38.44 -7.61 -6.31
N ASP A 22 37.19 -7.61 -6.76
CA ASP A 22 36.17 -8.43 -6.12
C ASP A 22 35.09 -8.84 -7.12
N SER A 23 35.34 -9.96 -7.81
CA SER A 23 34.25 -10.88 -8.07
C SER A 23 33.83 -11.50 -6.73
N GLN A 24 32.78 -10.98 -6.10
CA GLN A 24 31.77 -11.73 -5.34
C GLN A 24 30.94 -10.82 -4.43
N SER A 25 29.80 -10.39 -4.94
CA SER A 25 28.55 -10.44 -4.18
C SER A 25 27.37 -10.63 -5.15
N SER A 26 27.55 -11.52 -6.12
CA SER A 26 26.41 -12.21 -6.72
C SER A 26 25.82 -13.08 -5.62
N SER A 27 24.87 -12.53 -4.85
CA SER A 27 24.12 -13.27 -3.83
C SER A 27 23.63 -14.58 -4.46
N PRO A 28 24.17 -15.74 -4.05
CA PRO A 28 23.83 -17.02 -4.64
C PRO A 28 22.58 -17.56 -3.96
N HIS A 29 21.54 -16.73 -3.79
CA HIS A 29 20.19 -17.12 -3.42
C HIS A 29 19.27 -15.93 -3.71
N ALA A 30 19.06 -15.60 -4.99
CA ALA A 30 17.83 -14.95 -5.40
C ALA A 30 16.68 -15.96 -5.20
N LYS A 31 16.41 -16.30 -3.94
CA LYS A 31 15.22 -17.04 -3.51
C LYS A 31 14.08 -16.33 -4.20
N GLU A 32 13.28 -17.06 -4.99
CA GLU A 32 12.08 -16.49 -5.60
C GLU A 32 11.20 -15.93 -4.48
N GLN A 33 11.40 -14.65 -4.16
CA GLN A 33 10.64 -13.97 -3.15
C GLN A 33 9.22 -13.88 -3.71
N GLY A 34 8.32 -14.68 -3.13
CA GLY A 34 6.93 -14.75 -3.52
C GLY A 34 6.30 -13.35 -3.53
N TYR A 35 5.27 -13.15 -4.36
CA TYR A 35 4.62 -11.85 -4.50
C TYR A 35 4.19 -11.22 -3.16
N PHE A 36 3.80 -12.04 -2.18
CA PHE A 36 3.46 -11.59 -0.84
C PHE A 36 4.65 -11.02 -0.06
N SER A 37 5.85 -11.61 -0.14
CA SER A 37 7.02 -11.07 0.58
C SER A 37 7.49 -9.73 0.01
N LYS A 38 7.27 -9.50 -1.29
CA LYS A 38 7.52 -8.21 -1.95
C LYS A 38 6.55 -7.10 -1.53
N MET A 39 5.44 -7.41 -0.87
CA MET A 39 4.59 -6.40 -0.22
C MET A 39 5.20 -5.92 1.10
N PHE A 40 6.16 -6.66 1.66
CA PHE A 40 6.79 -6.36 2.94
C PHE A 40 8.24 -5.92 2.86
N ALA A 41 8.90 -6.09 1.71
CA ALA A 41 10.31 -5.82 1.54
C ALA A 41 10.58 -4.44 0.90
N GLY A 42 11.35 -3.61 1.59
CA GLY A 42 11.96 -2.38 1.05
C GLY A 42 10.97 -1.33 0.52
N ARG A 43 11.43 -0.55 -0.47
CA ARG A 43 10.62 0.43 -1.19
C ARG A 43 9.52 -0.26 -1.99
N LEU A 44 8.28 0.21 -1.83
CA LEU A 44 7.09 -0.44 -2.35
C LEU A 44 6.79 0.07 -3.77
N ASN A 45 6.98 -0.80 -4.75
CA ASN A 45 6.59 -0.51 -6.13
C ASN A 45 5.07 -0.21 -6.20
N ARG A 46 4.67 0.77 -7.01
CA ARG A 46 3.27 1.14 -7.28
C ARG A 46 2.38 -0.08 -7.54
N LYS A 47 2.86 -1.08 -8.30
CA LYS A 47 2.10 -2.31 -8.58
C LYS A 47 1.79 -3.11 -7.31
N ASN A 48 2.76 -3.24 -6.41
CA ASN A 48 2.60 -3.97 -5.14
C ASN A 48 1.73 -3.19 -4.16
N TYR A 49 1.84 -1.85 -4.14
CA TYR A 49 0.94 -0.99 -3.38
C TYR A 49 -0.51 -1.12 -3.83
N MET A 50 -0.75 -1.06 -5.15
CA MET A 50 -2.10 -1.25 -5.71
C MET A 50 -2.64 -2.62 -5.37
N LEU A 51 -1.83 -3.69 -5.49
CA LEU A 51 -2.27 -5.04 -5.16
C LEU A 51 -2.62 -5.19 -3.67
N GLY A 52 -1.80 -4.67 -2.77
CA GLY A 52 -2.07 -4.70 -1.33
C GLY A 52 -3.29 -3.84 -0.94
N THR A 53 -3.47 -2.69 -1.59
CA THR A 53 -4.63 -1.81 -1.38
C THR A 53 -5.92 -2.45 -1.90
N LEU A 54 -5.88 -3.09 -3.07
CA LEU A 54 -7.02 -3.81 -3.64
C LEU A 54 -7.40 -5.03 -2.77
N LEU A 55 -6.41 -5.76 -2.25
CA LEU A 55 -6.64 -6.90 -1.37
C LEU A 55 -7.26 -6.49 -0.03
N THR A 56 -6.87 -5.33 0.50
CA THR A 56 -7.44 -4.81 1.75
C THR A 56 -8.81 -4.15 1.56
N LEU A 57 -9.10 -3.59 0.39
CA LEU A 57 -10.41 -3.01 0.06
C LEU A 57 -11.43 -4.05 -0.43
N SER A 58 -11.02 -5.17 -1.02
CA SER A 58 -11.96 -6.15 -1.59
C SER A 58 -12.90 -6.76 -0.54
N VAL A 59 -12.37 -7.12 0.64
CA VAL A 59 -13.13 -7.74 1.73
C VAL A 59 -14.25 -6.83 2.26
N PRO A 60 -13.98 -5.58 2.70
CA PRO A 60 -15.04 -4.69 3.16
C PRO A 60 -16.01 -4.32 2.02
N LEU A 61 -15.55 -4.19 0.77
CA LEU A 61 -16.41 -3.84 -0.37
C LEU A 61 -17.40 -4.99 -0.68
N VAL A 62 -16.94 -6.24 -0.72
CA VAL A 62 -17.82 -7.42 -0.91
C VAL A 62 -18.86 -7.51 0.21
N CYS A 63 -18.46 -7.24 1.46
CA CYS A 63 -19.40 -7.27 2.58
C CYS A 63 -20.41 -6.12 2.53
N LEU A 64 -19.99 -4.90 2.17
CA LEU A 64 -20.89 -3.77 1.94
C LEU A 64 -21.89 -4.05 0.81
N ILE A 65 -21.44 -4.62 -0.31
CA ILE A 65 -22.32 -5.03 -1.40
C ILE A 65 -23.34 -6.05 -0.89
N THR A 66 -22.88 -7.06 -0.16
CA THR A 66 -23.76 -8.11 0.36
C THR A 66 -24.82 -7.54 1.30
N GLN A 67 -24.44 -6.61 2.19
CA GLN A 67 -25.36 -5.91 3.10
C GLN A 67 -26.36 -5.04 2.34
N TYR A 68 -25.92 -4.35 1.29
CA TYR A 68 -26.78 -3.52 0.45
C TYR A 68 -27.77 -4.35 -0.35
N VAL A 69 -27.34 -5.47 -0.93
CA VAL A 69 -28.21 -6.43 -1.63
C VAL A 69 -29.24 -6.99 -0.66
N TRP A 70 -28.84 -7.33 0.57
CA TRP A 70 -29.77 -7.83 1.59
C TRP A 70 -30.88 -6.80 1.91
N LEU A 71 -30.54 -5.50 1.96
CA LEU A 71 -31.51 -4.42 2.17
C LEU A 71 -32.50 -4.27 1.00
N ILE A 72 -32.03 -4.48 -0.24
CA ILE A 72 -32.90 -4.45 -1.42
C ILE A 72 -33.86 -5.64 -1.42
N VAL A 73 -33.40 -6.83 -1.03
CA VAL A 73 -34.23 -8.04 -0.98
C VAL A 73 -35.22 -7.99 0.19
N ASN A 74 -34.84 -7.35 1.31
CA ASN A 74 -35.66 -7.23 2.52
C ASN A 74 -35.81 -5.74 2.90
N PRO A 75 -36.56 -4.96 2.11
CA PRO A 75 -36.76 -3.55 2.42
C PRO A 75 -37.51 -3.39 3.75
N PRO A 76 -37.20 -2.34 4.53
CA PRO A 76 -38.02 -2.01 5.70
C PRO A 76 -39.48 -1.79 5.27
N PRO A 77 -40.47 -2.23 6.07
CA PRO A 77 -41.85 -1.91 5.79
C PRO A 77 -42.06 -0.39 5.77
N PRO A 78 -43.02 0.14 4.99
CA PRO A 78 -43.28 1.58 4.96
C PRO A 78 -43.71 2.09 6.34
N ILE A 79 -43.25 3.28 6.70
CA ILE A 79 -43.67 3.97 7.92
C ILE A 79 -44.90 4.82 7.57
N ASP A 80 -46.04 4.52 8.18
CA ASP A 80 -47.26 5.31 8.02
C ASP A 80 -47.29 6.50 8.99
N LEU A 81 -47.95 7.60 8.58
CA LEU A 81 -48.13 8.80 9.42
C LEU A 81 -48.82 8.49 10.77
N ALA A 82 -49.69 7.47 10.79
CA ALA A 82 -50.35 6.99 12.00
C ALA A 82 -49.37 6.37 13.03
N MET A 83 -48.15 6.00 12.61
CA MET A 83 -47.11 5.50 13.52
C MET A 83 -46.33 6.63 14.20
N ILE A 84 -46.42 7.86 13.70
CA ILE A 84 -45.78 9.06 14.25
C ILE A 84 -46.80 9.82 15.11
N ASP A 85 -47.52 9.09 15.97
CA ASP A 85 -48.37 9.71 16.99
C ASP A 85 -47.55 9.91 18.26
N THR A 86 -47.37 11.18 18.67
CA THR A 86 -46.64 11.55 19.87
C THR A 86 -47.39 11.17 21.15
N GLU A 87 -48.70 10.93 21.08
CA GLU A 87 -49.52 10.56 22.24
C GLU A 87 -49.44 9.06 22.57
N ASN A 88 -49.12 8.20 21.60
CA ASN A 88 -48.98 6.75 21.83
C ASN A 88 -47.81 6.13 21.04
N PRO A 89 -46.57 6.14 21.59
CA PRO A 89 -45.37 5.66 20.89
C PRO A 89 -45.29 4.13 20.73
N THR A 90 -46.35 3.38 21.08
CA THR A 90 -46.33 1.91 21.04
C THR A 90 -46.25 1.37 19.62
N ALA A 91 -46.89 2.01 18.64
CA ALA A 91 -46.87 1.60 17.23
C ALA A 91 -45.47 1.71 16.62
N LEU A 92 -44.81 2.87 16.78
CA LEU A 92 -43.44 3.08 16.32
C LEU A 92 -42.45 2.12 16.98
N ARG A 93 -42.58 1.93 18.30
CA ARG A 93 -41.73 0.98 19.04
C ARG A 93 -41.93 -0.45 18.59
N ALA A 94 -43.17 -0.89 18.39
CA ALA A 94 -43.46 -2.24 17.88
C ALA A 94 -42.86 -2.45 16.49
N TYR A 95 -43.03 -1.48 15.58
CA TYR A 95 -42.42 -1.50 14.25
C TYR A 95 -40.89 -1.64 14.32
N LEU A 96 -40.23 -0.78 15.13
CA LEU A 96 -38.78 -0.82 15.28
C LEU A 96 -38.32 -2.15 15.88
N LEU A 97 -39.00 -2.66 16.90
CA LEU A 97 -38.64 -3.94 17.53
C LEU A 97 -38.81 -5.10 16.55
N THR A 98 -39.88 -5.15 15.76
CA THR A 98 -40.10 -6.21 14.76
C THR A 98 -39.07 -6.16 13.64
N TYR A 99 -38.80 -4.98 13.08
CA TYR A 99 -37.79 -4.82 12.03
C TYR A 99 -36.39 -5.14 12.56
N VAL A 100 -36.06 -4.68 13.77
CA VAL A 100 -34.76 -4.96 14.39
C VAL A 100 -34.64 -6.45 14.74
N SER A 101 -35.66 -7.12 15.27
CA SER A 101 -35.61 -8.55 15.59
C SER A 101 -35.53 -9.46 14.36
N ALA A 102 -36.16 -9.08 13.25
CA ALA A 102 -36.00 -9.81 11.99
C ALA A 102 -34.55 -9.75 11.45
N ASN A 103 -33.78 -8.79 11.96
CA ASN A 103 -32.43 -8.46 11.51
C ASN A 103 -31.34 -8.76 12.54
N ILE A 104 -31.70 -9.28 13.72
CA ILE A 104 -30.80 -9.73 14.79
C ILE A 104 -31.07 -11.23 15.08
N PRO A 105 -30.26 -12.28 14.70
CA PRO A 105 -29.47 -12.61 13.48
C PRO A 105 -29.71 -14.12 13.00
N PRO A 106 -29.00 -14.77 12.00
CA PRO A 106 -27.54 -14.98 11.99
C PRO A 106 -26.75 -14.56 10.73
N PHE A 107 -27.25 -14.63 9.48
CA PHE A 107 -26.32 -14.55 8.32
C PHE A 107 -25.74 -13.15 8.04
N SER A 108 -26.57 -12.10 7.92
CA SER A 108 -26.11 -10.74 7.59
C SER A 108 -25.22 -10.14 8.69
N GLN A 109 -25.59 -10.31 9.96
CA GLN A 109 -24.78 -9.84 11.08
C GLN A 109 -23.49 -10.65 11.26
N THR A 110 -23.52 -11.97 11.03
CA THR A 110 -22.30 -12.79 11.11
C THR A 110 -21.32 -12.37 10.04
N LEU A 111 -21.78 -12.17 8.80
CA LEU A 111 -20.93 -11.65 7.72
C LEU A 111 -20.38 -10.26 8.05
N THR A 112 -21.21 -9.36 8.58
CA THR A 112 -20.78 -8.01 8.98
C THR A 112 -19.73 -8.07 10.09
N THR A 113 -19.93 -8.95 11.08
CA THR A 113 -19.00 -9.15 12.20
C THR A 113 -17.67 -9.72 11.70
N ILE A 114 -17.72 -10.73 10.83
CA ILE A 114 -16.53 -11.30 10.19
C ILE A 114 -15.80 -10.23 9.40
N SER A 115 -16.51 -9.42 8.61
CA SER A 115 -15.91 -8.32 7.85
C SER A 115 -15.28 -7.26 8.75
N MET A 116 -15.92 -6.91 9.88
CA MET A 116 -15.32 -6.00 10.86
C MET A 116 -14.02 -6.59 11.43
N ILE A 117 -14.04 -7.86 11.84
CA ILE A 117 -12.85 -8.54 12.35
C ILE A 117 -11.73 -8.53 11.31
N PHE A 118 -12.01 -8.94 10.06
CA PHE A 118 -11.03 -8.91 8.97
C PHE A 118 -10.52 -7.49 8.69
N THR A 119 -11.41 -6.49 8.71
CA THR A 119 -11.02 -5.08 8.50
C THR A 119 -10.08 -4.62 9.60
N ILE A 120 -10.36 -4.94 10.87
CA ILE A 120 -9.50 -4.60 12.00
C ILE A 120 -8.14 -5.31 11.89
N LEU A 121 -8.13 -6.59 11.50
CA LEU A 121 -6.89 -7.36 11.32
C LEU A 121 -6.05 -6.86 10.14
N LEU A 122 -6.69 -6.42 9.06
CA LEU A 122 -6.04 -5.89 7.85
C LEU A 122 -5.75 -4.38 7.92
N ALA A 123 -6.33 -3.65 8.87
CA ALA A 123 -6.08 -2.24 9.08
C ALA A 123 -4.58 -1.92 9.25
N PRO A 124 -3.82 -2.55 10.17
CA PRO A 124 -2.39 -2.26 10.33
C PRO A 124 -1.58 -2.54 9.07
N LEU A 125 -2.00 -3.54 8.27
CA LEU A 125 -1.40 -3.86 6.98
C LEU A 125 -1.61 -2.73 5.97
N SER A 126 -2.85 -2.25 5.83
CA SER A 126 -3.19 -1.10 4.98
C SER A 126 -2.43 0.16 5.40
N LEU A 127 -2.37 0.44 6.70
CA LEU A 127 -1.63 1.59 7.23
C LEU A 127 -0.14 1.49 6.92
N SER A 128 0.48 0.32 7.13
CA SER A 128 1.89 0.07 6.83
C SER A 128 2.20 0.26 5.34
N LEU A 129 1.31 -0.17 4.43
CA LEU A 129 1.47 0.05 2.99
C LEU A 129 1.39 1.53 2.63
N GLN A 130 0.44 2.27 3.21
CA GLN A 130 0.26 3.70 2.97
C GLN A 130 1.44 4.54 3.48
N VAL A 131 1.93 4.28 4.69
CA VAL A 131 3.12 4.97 5.24
C VAL A 131 4.34 4.74 4.35
N ARG A 132 4.58 3.49 3.93
CA ARG A 132 5.71 3.17 3.04
C ARG A 132 5.57 3.84 1.68
N ARG A 133 4.36 3.87 1.11
CA ARG A 133 4.12 4.57 -0.16
C ARG A 133 4.30 6.08 -0.03
N LEU A 134 3.89 6.68 1.09
CA LEU A 134 4.13 8.10 1.38
C LEU A 134 5.63 8.40 1.49
N HIS A 135 6.38 7.55 2.20
CA HIS A 135 7.84 7.67 2.28
C HIS A 135 8.49 7.50 0.89
N ASP A 136 7.99 6.60 0.05
CA ASP A 136 8.45 6.45 -1.34
C ASP A 136 8.16 7.67 -2.22
N LEU A 137 7.11 8.44 -1.90
CA LEU A 137 6.78 9.72 -2.54
C LEU A 137 7.62 10.89 -1.99
N GLY A 138 8.43 10.66 -0.94
CA GLY A 138 9.20 11.71 -0.27
C GLY A 138 8.37 12.55 0.71
N HIS A 139 7.14 12.12 1.04
CA HIS A 139 6.30 12.77 2.02
C HIS A 139 6.39 12.09 3.39
N SER A 140 6.16 12.85 4.46
CA SER A 140 6.10 12.30 5.81
C SER A 140 4.87 11.41 6.02
N GLY A 141 5.02 10.33 6.79
CA GLY A 141 3.91 9.47 7.21
C GLY A 141 2.79 10.17 7.97
N TRP A 142 3.00 11.40 8.47
CA TRP A 142 1.97 12.23 9.10
C TRP A 142 0.80 12.58 8.17
N LEU A 143 1.00 12.58 6.85
CA LEU A 143 -0.12 12.80 5.92
C LEU A 143 -1.20 11.71 6.02
N LEU A 144 -0.88 10.56 6.62
CA LEU A 144 -1.85 9.52 6.90
C LEU A 144 -2.96 9.98 7.87
N PHE A 145 -2.75 11.01 8.70
CA PHE A 145 -3.82 11.56 9.55
C PHE A 145 -4.97 12.17 8.73
N LEU A 146 -4.73 12.54 7.47
CA LEU A 146 -5.78 12.99 6.56
C LEU A 146 -6.84 11.90 6.30
N ASN A 147 -6.50 10.63 6.53
CA ASN A 147 -7.46 9.53 6.44
C ASN A 147 -8.56 9.57 7.51
N PHE A 148 -8.38 10.29 8.62
CA PHE A 148 -9.42 10.44 9.64
C PHE A 148 -10.49 11.47 9.26
N VAL A 149 -10.26 12.28 8.22
CA VAL A 149 -11.27 13.20 7.71
C VAL A 149 -12.15 12.46 6.70
N PRO A 150 -13.48 12.36 6.89
CA PRO A 150 -14.33 11.46 6.09
C PRO A 150 -14.24 11.67 4.58
N ILE A 151 -14.17 12.94 4.15
CA ILE A 151 -14.08 13.29 2.73
C ILE A 151 -12.66 13.04 2.22
N ILE A 152 -11.65 13.58 2.90
CA ILE A 152 -10.25 13.50 2.44
C ILE A 152 -9.74 12.07 2.51
N GLY A 153 -10.05 11.33 3.56
CA GLY A 153 -9.63 9.94 3.74
C GLY A 153 -10.21 8.95 2.76
N TYR A 154 -11.27 9.32 2.06
CA TYR A 154 -11.77 8.52 0.95
C TYR A 154 -10.93 8.72 -0.32
N PHE A 155 -10.55 9.97 -0.62
CA PHE A 155 -9.82 10.32 -1.85
C PHE A 155 -8.29 10.24 -1.70
N PHE A 156 -7.75 10.38 -0.50
CA PHE A 156 -6.32 10.42 -0.25
C PHE A 156 -5.59 9.11 -0.58
N PRO A 157 -6.09 7.91 -0.21
CA PRO A 157 -5.49 6.65 -0.65
C PRO A 157 -5.50 6.48 -2.16
N LEU A 158 -6.55 6.98 -2.83
CA LEU A 158 -6.66 6.97 -4.29
C LEU A 158 -5.61 7.89 -4.93
N TYR A 159 -5.42 9.09 -4.38
CA TYR A 159 -4.35 10.00 -4.79
C TYR A 159 -2.98 9.32 -4.66
N VAL A 160 -2.66 8.75 -3.49
CA VAL A 160 -1.39 8.05 -3.23
C VAL A 160 -1.16 6.85 -4.17
N ALA A 161 -2.25 6.19 -4.61
CA ALA A 161 -2.19 5.08 -5.58
C ALA A 161 -1.88 5.52 -7.01
N ILE A 162 -2.36 6.70 -7.41
CA ILE A 162 -2.23 7.22 -8.77
C ILE A 162 -0.93 8.00 -8.94
N THR A 163 -0.48 8.73 -7.92
CA THR A 163 0.72 9.57 -7.96
C THR A 163 1.96 8.74 -8.24
N GLN A 164 2.77 9.18 -9.21
CA GLN A 164 4.04 8.55 -9.58
C GLN A 164 5.07 8.75 -8.45
N GLY A 165 5.87 7.71 -8.17
CA GLY A 165 6.92 7.77 -7.14
C GLY A 165 8.09 8.67 -7.55
N SER A 166 8.98 9.02 -6.61
CA SER A 166 10.21 9.72 -6.98
C SER A 166 11.07 8.83 -7.90
N ASP A 167 11.49 9.36 -9.05
CA ASP A 167 12.40 8.66 -9.95
C ASP A 167 13.84 8.62 -9.45
N ASN A 168 14.19 9.56 -8.58
CA ASN A 168 15.51 9.68 -7.97
C ASN A 168 15.56 9.05 -6.57
N ALA A 169 16.77 8.80 -6.07
CA ALA A 169 17.01 8.49 -4.66
C ALA A 169 16.35 9.57 -3.78
N ASN A 170 15.61 9.15 -2.75
CA ASN A 170 14.97 10.08 -1.82
C ASN A 170 15.62 9.94 -0.43
N THR A 171 15.22 10.81 0.51
CA THR A 171 15.72 10.81 1.90
C THR A 171 15.46 9.50 2.65
N TYR A 172 14.61 8.63 2.11
CA TYR A 172 14.22 7.33 2.65
C TYR A 172 14.88 6.14 1.91
N GLY A 173 15.72 6.37 0.91
CA GLY A 173 16.57 5.35 0.26
C GLY A 173 16.63 5.40 -1.27
N GLU A 174 17.52 4.59 -1.84
CA GLU A 174 17.70 4.44 -3.29
C GLU A 174 16.55 3.66 -3.95
N LYS A 175 16.27 3.94 -5.22
CA LYS A 175 15.17 3.30 -5.97
C LYS A 175 15.46 1.80 -6.10
N PRO A 176 14.47 0.91 -5.90
CA PRO A 176 14.68 -0.51 -6.13
C PRO A 176 14.95 -0.71 -7.63
N LEU A 177 16.10 -1.32 -7.95
CA LEU A 177 16.50 -1.62 -9.32
C LEU A 177 15.47 -2.55 -9.98
N ASP A 178 14.84 -2.08 -11.05
CA ASP A 178 13.94 -2.93 -11.83
C ASP A 178 14.78 -3.89 -12.69
N ARG A 179 14.41 -5.18 -12.72
CA ARG A 179 15.21 -6.24 -13.39
C ARG A 179 15.40 -6.00 -14.89
N VAL A 180 14.57 -5.15 -15.49
CA VAL A 180 14.65 -4.75 -16.90
C VAL A 180 15.92 -3.94 -17.17
N HIS A 181 16.29 -3.02 -16.28
CA HIS A 181 17.49 -2.18 -16.47
C HIS A 181 18.78 -3.00 -16.32
N ILE A 182 18.79 -4.00 -15.44
CA ILE A 182 19.94 -4.88 -15.25
C ILE A 182 20.32 -5.62 -16.55
N LYS A 183 19.33 -6.04 -17.36
CA LYS A 183 19.63 -6.73 -18.62
C LYS A 183 20.24 -5.81 -19.67
N GLU A 184 19.74 -4.58 -19.79
CA GLU A 184 20.25 -3.57 -20.73
C GLU A 184 21.67 -3.13 -20.38
N ASP A 185 21.97 -2.94 -19.10
CA ASP A 185 23.30 -2.51 -18.66
C ASP A 185 24.33 -3.65 -18.82
N ILE A 186 23.94 -4.91 -18.59
CA ILE A 186 24.80 -6.08 -18.86
C ILE A 186 25.05 -6.28 -20.36
N LEU A 187 24.06 -5.98 -21.20
CA LEU A 187 24.18 -6.06 -22.66
C LEU A 187 25.07 -4.96 -23.25
N LYS A 188 25.25 -3.83 -22.56
CA LYS A 188 26.19 -2.77 -22.97
C LYS A 188 27.63 -3.00 -22.52
N LEU A 189 27.84 -3.99 -21.65
CA LEU A 189 29.16 -4.37 -21.13
C LEU A 189 29.81 -5.55 -21.88
N HIS A 190 29.14 -6.10 -22.90
CA HIS A 190 29.65 -7.14 -23.80
C HIS A 190 29.58 -6.63 -25.25
#